data_AF-A0AAV6AX75-F1
#
_entry.id   AF-A0AAV6AX75-F1
#
_cell.length_a   1.000
_cell.length_b   1.000
_cell.length_c   1.000
_cell.angle_alpha   90.00
_cell.angle_beta   90.00
_cell.angle_gamma   90.00
#
_symmetry.space_group_name_H-M   'P 1'
#
loop_
_entity.id
_entity.type
_entity.pdbx_description
1 polymer ?
#
loop_
_entity_poly.entity_id
_entity_poly.type
_entity_poly.pdbx_seq_one_letter_code
_entity_poly.pdbx_strand_id
1 'polypeptide(L)'
;MLKKLFYLFLVLLSAVPVANSFSLLGPGDAEGNAAKVWQSRGANNNWNIGYAFPGDIGAPVFADEFYRWNVPVITYAFHSSFIVFFGTNGMKAIDEAFQILNDLPAASKMSDDLSEYPLTTVRRNEDARALGLLDIKSVAMTFILEELGLAQADRWVWSLHHREPLPGPGGFGEYDVINAHNLDPVTAIPSRYVNETLYSYQILEVPPPGAFTPYSDAAEFPLVPPGTVPNFPVTSLTAAFTPGNFFSGLTRDDVGGLRYLWRPRTLAAETLLPGALPGSPRGWNPFLGTNFLGTNGVIGTNATNALLTAGVRGGVNKVTFRKVYYDSLFGGTFTPITNRYADRIMAGNTGRFVDQIVLRPIATPDFIFTAEDINQNTIVRSTTATWINNTALTPPVVAGGPGIISPPVVIGFNKIFPIFVNQTPFFVNGFDFSGVFGGLFQGYIWASYDGTTNDPIIYPQTFQYSYRNLLNAARSQGGF
;
A
#
# COMPACT_ATOMS: atom_id res chain seq x y z
N MET A 1 30.36 24.49 40.65
CA MET A 1 29.62 23.24 40.35
C MET A 1 28.24 23.47 39.75
N LEU A 2 27.62 24.66 39.91
CA LEU A 2 26.26 24.96 39.42
C LEU A 2 26.11 25.29 37.92
N LYS A 3 27.21 25.58 37.18
CA LYS A 3 27.13 25.92 35.75
C LYS A 3 27.11 24.70 34.81
N LYS A 4 27.46 23.50 35.29
CA LYS A 4 27.44 22.25 34.50
C LYS A 4 26.10 21.51 34.56
N LEU A 5 25.25 21.81 35.54
CA LEU A 5 23.91 21.20 35.66
C LEU A 5 22.88 21.84 34.71
N PHE A 6 23.10 23.10 34.30
CA PHE A 6 22.18 23.82 33.43
C PHE A 6 22.20 23.32 31.96
N TYR A 7 23.33 22.77 31.51
CA TYR A 7 23.44 22.15 30.18
C TYR A 7 22.86 20.74 30.12
N LEU A 8 22.74 20.04 31.25
CA LEU A 8 22.13 18.70 31.29
C LEU A 8 20.59 18.76 31.29
N PHE A 9 20.01 19.88 31.75
CA PHE A 9 18.56 20.10 31.72
C PHE A 9 18.06 20.70 30.39
N LEU A 10 18.92 21.37 29.61
CA LEU A 10 18.55 21.88 28.27
C LEU A 10 18.57 20.81 27.17
N VAL A 11 19.23 19.66 27.39
CA VAL A 11 19.25 18.53 26.43
C VAL A 11 18.04 17.59 26.64
N LEU A 12 17.28 17.75 27.73
CA LEU A 12 16.06 16.99 28.02
C LEU A 12 14.76 17.69 27.57
N LEU A 13 14.87 18.79 26.81
CA LEU A 13 13.74 19.60 26.34
C LEU A 13 13.55 19.61 24.81
N SER A 14 14.11 18.64 24.08
CA SER A 14 13.86 18.51 22.64
C SER A 14 13.70 17.07 22.16
N ALA A 15 13.03 16.22 22.93
CA ALA A 15 12.28 15.12 22.35
C ALA A 15 10.80 15.53 22.37
N VAL A 16 10.47 16.52 21.54
CA VAL A 16 9.06 16.72 21.17
C VAL A 16 8.61 15.38 20.59
N PRO A 17 7.50 14.78 21.07
CA PRO A 17 6.99 13.57 20.44
C PRO A 17 6.89 13.84 18.94
N VAL A 18 7.60 13.04 18.15
CA VAL A 18 7.69 13.29 16.71
C VAL A 18 6.30 13.04 16.16
N ALA A 19 5.71 14.12 15.63
CA ALA A 19 4.29 14.17 15.34
C ALA A 19 3.99 13.60 13.94
N ASN A 20 4.50 12.41 13.62
CA ASN A 20 4.47 11.81 12.28
C ASN A 20 4.63 10.29 12.40
N SER A 21 4.02 9.51 11.51
CA SER A 21 4.24 8.07 11.38
C SER A 21 3.62 7.41 10.16
N PHE A 22 4.26 6.33 9.70
CA PHE A 22 3.81 5.45 8.64
C PHE A 22 3.75 3.99 9.11
N SER A 23 2.91 3.18 8.46
CA SER A 23 2.85 1.74 8.71
C SER A 23 3.36 0.93 7.51
N LEU A 24 3.95 -0.22 7.79
CA LEU A 24 4.52 -1.14 6.79
C LEU A 24 3.62 -2.34 6.62
N LEU A 25 3.43 -2.81 5.39
CA LEU A 25 2.59 -3.96 5.06
C LEU A 25 3.44 -5.21 4.81
N GLY A 26 2.91 -6.36 5.24
CA GLY A 26 3.39 -7.68 4.86
C GLY A 26 2.25 -8.70 4.79
N PRO A 27 2.55 -9.95 4.42
CA PRO A 27 1.56 -11.02 4.42
C PRO A 27 0.96 -11.23 5.82
N GLY A 28 -0.35 -11.46 5.88
CA GLY A 28 -1.13 -11.55 7.12
C GLY A 28 -2.10 -12.74 7.15
N ASP A 29 -2.86 -12.85 8.24
CA ASP A 29 -3.83 -13.96 8.45
C ASP A 29 -5.01 -13.93 7.47
N ALA A 30 -5.28 -12.78 6.83
CA ALA A 30 -6.32 -12.61 5.81
C ALA A 30 -6.26 -13.65 4.67
N GLU A 31 -5.07 -14.19 4.37
CA GLU A 31 -4.84 -15.16 3.30
C GLU A 31 -4.76 -16.62 3.78
N GLY A 32 -5.05 -16.90 5.06
CA GLY A 32 -4.92 -18.24 5.63
C GLY A 32 -3.46 -18.71 5.75
N ASN A 33 -2.51 -17.79 5.57
CA ASN A 33 -1.08 -18.03 5.65
C ASN A 33 -0.43 -16.91 6.48
N ALA A 34 -0.93 -16.73 7.71
CA ALA A 34 -0.38 -15.73 8.62
C ALA A 34 1.14 -15.89 8.65
N ALA A 35 1.86 -14.84 8.23
CA ALA A 35 3.32 -14.82 8.36
C ALA A 35 3.73 -14.92 9.84
N LYS A 36 2.79 -14.68 10.77
CA LYS A 36 2.98 -14.71 12.22
C LYS A 36 1.86 -15.51 12.89
N VAL A 37 2.25 -16.53 13.66
CA VAL A 37 1.31 -17.41 14.39
C VAL A 37 0.40 -16.61 15.33
N TRP A 38 0.91 -15.56 15.99
CA TRP A 38 0.14 -14.78 16.96
C TRP A 38 -0.99 -13.94 16.34
N GLN A 39 -0.90 -13.60 15.04
CA GLN A 39 -1.99 -12.91 14.33
C GLN A 39 -3.17 -13.85 14.04
N SER A 40 -2.92 -15.17 14.05
CA SER A 40 -3.92 -16.15 13.68
C SER A 40 -5.05 -16.24 14.69
N ARG A 41 -6.25 -16.52 14.18
CA ARG A 41 -7.42 -16.84 15.01
C ARG A 41 -7.17 -17.95 16.04
N GLY A 42 -6.37 -18.96 15.66
CA GLY A 42 -6.03 -20.09 16.52
C GLY A 42 -5.21 -19.71 17.74
N ALA A 43 -4.33 -18.71 17.62
CA ALA A 43 -3.54 -18.19 18.74
C ALA A 43 -4.36 -17.33 19.72
N ASN A 44 -5.56 -16.91 19.34
CA ASN A 44 -6.38 -15.94 20.07
C ASN A 44 -7.73 -16.54 20.51
N ASN A 45 -7.72 -17.79 20.98
CA ASN A 45 -8.91 -18.49 21.49
C ASN A 45 -10.09 -18.54 20.50
N ASN A 46 -9.80 -18.68 19.20
CA ASN A 46 -10.77 -18.68 18.12
C ASN A 46 -11.44 -17.32 17.84
N TRP A 47 -10.75 -16.22 18.13
CA TRP A 47 -11.15 -14.85 17.78
C TRP A 47 -10.18 -14.22 16.78
N ASN A 48 -10.71 -13.46 15.83
CA ASN A 48 -9.88 -12.59 15.01
C ASN A 48 -9.50 -11.34 15.82
N ILE A 49 -8.27 -10.85 15.67
CA ILE A 49 -7.79 -9.67 16.41
C ILE A 49 -7.46 -8.47 15.47
N GLY A 50 -8.26 -8.28 14.42
CA GLY A 50 -8.22 -7.10 13.54
C GLY A 50 -7.40 -7.22 12.24
N TYR A 51 -6.64 -8.31 12.04
CA TYR A 51 -5.71 -8.48 10.89
C TYR A 51 -6.25 -9.22 9.66
N ALA A 52 -7.54 -9.51 9.63
CA ALA A 52 -8.15 -10.34 8.59
C ALA A 52 -9.56 -9.83 8.22
N PHE A 53 -9.73 -8.50 8.13
CA PHE A 53 -11.01 -7.97 7.69
C PHE A 53 -11.21 -8.18 6.18
N PRO A 54 -12.46 -8.33 5.72
CA PRO A 54 -12.75 -8.41 4.29
C PRO A 54 -12.15 -7.24 3.52
N GLY A 55 -11.35 -7.53 2.50
CA GLY A 55 -10.66 -6.53 1.67
C GLY A 55 -9.20 -6.28 2.03
N ASP A 56 -8.73 -6.76 3.20
CA ASP A 56 -7.31 -6.77 3.55
C ASP A 56 -6.57 -7.81 2.70
N ILE A 57 -5.40 -7.42 2.16
CA ILE A 57 -4.49 -8.35 1.47
C ILE A 57 -3.32 -8.77 2.37
N GLY A 58 -3.16 -8.13 3.52
CA GLY A 58 -2.03 -8.34 4.42
C GLY A 58 -2.29 -7.68 5.77
N ALA A 59 -1.24 -7.61 6.59
CA ALA A 59 -1.26 -7.05 7.93
C ALA A 59 -0.06 -6.11 8.13
N PRO A 60 -0.12 -5.16 9.07
CA PRO A 60 1.04 -4.38 9.41
C PRO A 60 2.14 -5.29 9.98
N VAL A 61 3.38 -4.88 9.76
CA VAL A 61 4.58 -5.61 10.22
C VAL A 61 5.51 -4.69 11.00
N PHE A 62 6.40 -5.29 11.80
CA PHE A 62 7.42 -4.54 12.51
C PHE A 62 8.45 -3.95 11.53
N ALA A 63 9.22 -2.96 12.02
CA ALA A 63 10.20 -2.22 11.22
C ALA A 63 11.25 -3.09 10.54
N ASP A 64 11.56 -4.27 11.07
CA ASP A 64 12.54 -5.23 10.56
C ASP A 64 11.94 -6.34 9.69
N GLU A 65 10.62 -6.34 9.50
CA GLU A 65 9.88 -7.41 8.81
C GLU A 65 9.17 -6.93 7.54
N PHE A 66 9.58 -5.77 7.03
CA PHE A 66 8.98 -5.11 5.89
C PHE A 66 9.10 -5.89 4.58
N TYR A 67 8.23 -5.56 3.64
CA TYR A 67 8.26 -6.04 2.27
C TYR A 67 8.45 -4.85 1.32
N ARG A 68 9.28 -5.01 0.28
CA ARG A 68 9.51 -3.95 -0.71
C ARG A 68 9.79 -4.48 -2.11
N TRP A 69 9.63 -3.60 -3.08
CA TRP A 69 10.23 -3.77 -4.41
C TRP A 69 11.72 -3.46 -4.33
N ASN A 70 12.56 -4.48 -4.52
CA ASN A 70 14.01 -4.31 -4.56
C ASN A 70 14.57 -4.08 -5.97
N VAL A 71 13.73 -3.56 -6.88
CA VAL A 71 14.08 -3.23 -8.26
C VAL A 71 13.87 -1.73 -8.53
N PRO A 72 14.77 -1.06 -9.28
CA PRO A 72 14.71 0.39 -9.47
C PRO A 72 13.72 0.83 -10.54
N VAL A 73 13.24 -0.09 -11.39
CA VAL A 73 12.29 0.21 -12.47
C VAL A 73 11.11 -0.76 -12.37
N ILE A 74 9.93 -0.19 -12.19
CA ILE A 74 8.64 -0.87 -12.14
C ILE A 74 7.84 -0.43 -13.36
N THR A 75 7.26 -1.38 -14.07
CA THR A 75 6.47 -1.12 -15.28
C THR A 75 4.98 -1.11 -14.99
N TYR A 76 4.21 -0.27 -15.66
CA TYR A 76 2.75 -0.29 -15.52
C TYR A 76 2.04 -0.16 -16.86
N ALA A 77 0.86 -0.75 -16.96
CA ALA A 77 0.05 -0.75 -18.17
C ALA A 77 -1.45 -0.81 -17.88
N PHE A 78 -2.25 -0.62 -18.94
CA PHE A 78 -3.70 -0.66 -18.89
C PHE A 78 -4.21 -1.85 -19.67
N HIS A 79 -5.08 -2.63 -19.06
CA HIS A 79 -5.82 -3.66 -19.77
C HIS A 79 -6.92 -3.05 -20.65
N SER A 80 -7.29 -3.71 -21.73
CA SER A 80 -8.33 -3.27 -22.66
C SER A 80 -9.66 -2.95 -21.97
N SER A 81 -10.03 -3.70 -20.92
CA SER A 81 -11.23 -3.40 -20.13
C SER A 81 -11.18 -2.03 -19.45
N PHE A 82 -10.03 -1.64 -18.92
CA PHE A 82 -9.84 -0.31 -18.32
C PHE A 82 -9.96 0.77 -19.40
N ILE A 83 -9.31 0.57 -20.54
CA ILE A 83 -9.33 1.53 -21.67
C ILE A 83 -10.76 1.72 -22.18
N VAL A 84 -11.54 0.64 -22.33
CA VAL A 84 -12.93 0.71 -22.80
C VAL A 84 -13.83 1.46 -21.81
N PHE A 85 -13.64 1.26 -20.51
CA PHE A 85 -14.50 1.85 -19.49
C PHE A 85 -14.12 3.30 -19.15
N PHE A 86 -12.85 3.54 -18.86
CA PHE A 86 -12.34 4.82 -18.39
C PHE A 86 -11.75 5.72 -19.50
N GLY A 87 -11.42 5.13 -20.65
CA GLY A 87 -10.83 5.85 -21.78
C GLY A 87 -9.52 6.56 -21.44
N THR A 88 -9.14 7.50 -22.31
CA THR A 88 -7.88 8.24 -22.20
C THR A 88 -7.83 9.13 -20.95
N ASN A 89 -8.97 9.64 -20.48
CA ASN A 89 -8.99 10.51 -19.30
C ASN A 89 -8.69 9.72 -18.03
N GLY A 90 -9.24 8.50 -17.86
CA GLY A 90 -8.88 7.71 -16.70
C GLY A 90 -7.45 7.15 -16.78
N MET A 91 -6.95 6.85 -17.98
CA MET A 91 -5.53 6.52 -18.16
C MET A 91 -4.64 7.69 -17.71
N LYS A 92 -5.01 8.92 -18.08
CA LYS A 92 -4.31 10.13 -17.64
C LYS A 92 -4.34 10.29 -16.12
N ALA A 93 -5.47 10.02 -15.48
CA ALA A 93 -5.60 10.09 -14.02
C ALA A 93 -4.66 9.10 -13.30
N ILE A 94 -4.52 7.88 -13.82
CA ILE A 94 -3.55 6.89 -13.29
C ILE A 94 -2.11 7.31 -13.61
N ASP A 95 -1.85 7.84 -14.81
CA ASP A 95 -0.53 8.38 -15.18
C ASP A 95 -0.11 9.52 -14.23
N GLU A 96 -1.04 10.40 -13.83
CA GLU A 96 -0.81 11.47 -12.85
C GLU A 96 -0.43 10.91 -11.47
N ALA A 97 -1.05 9.81 -11.02
CA ALA A 97 -0.67 9.14 -9.77
C ALA A 97 0.78 8.62 -9.82
N PHE A 98 1.18 7.97 -10.92
CA PHE A 98 2.58 7.54 -11.09
C PHE A 98 3.53 8.71 -11.30
N GLN A 99 3.08 9.82 -11.88
CA GLN A 99 3.89 11.03 -12.02
C GLN A 99 4.26 11.59 -10.64
N ILE A 100 3.32 11.66 -9.70
CA ILE A 100 3.58 12.06 -8.31
C ILE A 100 4.70 11.20 -7.68
N LEU A 101 4.66 9.87 -7.87
CA LEU A 101 5.69 8.96 -7.38
C LEU A 101 7.04 9.12 -8.11
N ASN A 102 7.00 9.36 -9.42
CA ASN A 102 8.18 9.61 -10.24
C ASN A 102 8.88 10.92 -9.88
N ASP A 103 8.12 11.95 -9.49
CA ASP A 103 8.64 13.27 -9.11
C ASP A 103 9.37 13.26 -7.76
N LEU A 104 9.21 12.22 -6.94
CA LEU A 104 10.00 12.07 -5.73
C LEU A 104 11.51 12.06 -6.06
N PRO A 105 12.37 12.76 -5.30
CA PRO A 105 13.80 12.60 -5.45
C PRO A 105 14.23 11.19 -5.01
N ALA A 106 15.50 10.84 -5.23
CA ALA A 106 16.06 9.65 -4.60
C ALA A 106 15.95 9.78 -3.06
N ALA A 107 15.72 8.68 -2.35
CA ALA A 107 15.58 8.63 -0.89
C ALA A 107 16.79 9.24 -0.15
N SER A 108 17.99 9.11 -0.72
CA SER A 108 19.23 9.74 -0.20
C SER A 108 19.33 11.26 -0.43
N LYS A 109 18.40 11.86 -1.16
CA LYS A 109 18.35 13.29 -1.48
C LYS A 109 17.19 14.02 -0.78
N MET A 110 16.28 13.30 -0.15
CA MET A 110 15.24 13.89 0.71
C MET A 110 15.90 14.50 1.95
N SER A 111 15.30 15.55 2.51
CA SER A 111 15.75 16.12 3.78
C SER A 111 15.63 15.10 4.91
N ASP A 112 16.33 15.29 6.03
CA ASP A 112 16.25 14.34 7.15
C ASP A 112 14.85 14.36 7.82
N ASP A 113 14.20 15.52 7.89
CA ASP A 113 12.92 15.74 8.57
C ASP A 113 11.68 15.69 7.65
N LEU A 114 11.87 15.60 6.33
CA LEU A 114 10.81 15.57 5.32
C LEU A 114 9.90 16.82 5.36
N SER A 115 10.42 17.95 5.83
CA SER A 115 9.67 19.20 5.93
C SER A 115 9.24 19.77 4.57
N GLU A 116 9.87 19.34 3.47
CA GLU A 116 9.47 19.68 2.10
C GLU A 116 8.15 19.05 1.65
N TYR A 117 7.61 18.09 2.41
CA TYR A 117 6.33 17.44 2.13
C TYR A 117 5.21 17.95 3.05
N PRO A 118 3.99 18.14 2.52
CA PRO A 118 2.86 18.65 3.30
C PRO A 118 2.30 17.58 4.25
N LEU A 119 1.68 18.02 5.33
CA LEU A 119 0.98 17.13 6.27
C LEU A 119 -0.37 16.64 5.72
N THR A 120 -0.99 17.40 4.83
CA THR A 120 -2.24 17.02 4.19
C THR A 120 -2.22 17.38 2.72
N THR A 121 -2.64 16.45 1.88
CA THR A 121 -2.83 16.65 0.44
C THR A 121 -4.27 16.47 0.03
N VAL A 122 -5.15 16.15 0.99
CA VAL A 122 -6.58 15.97 0.77
C VAL A 122 -7.21 17.31 0.43
N ARG A 123 -7.85 17.35 -0.72
CA ARG A 123 -8.71 18.44 -1.19
C ARG A 123 -10.11 17.90 -1.37
N ARG A 124 -11.10 18.79 -1.38
CA ARG A 124 -12.50 18.42 -1.49
C ARG A 124 -13.21 19.23 -2.56
N ASN A 125 -14.01 18.55 -3.35
CA ASN A 125 -15.01 19.12 -4.23
C ASN A 125 -16.40 18.86 -3.64
N GLU A 126 -17.07 19.91 -3.19
CA GLU A 126 -18.33 19.82 -2.45
C GLU A 126 -19.51 19.37 -3.30
N ASP A 127 -19.55 19.79 -4.55
CA ASP A 127 -20.58 19.36 -5.50
C ASP A 127 -20.39 17.88 -5.88
N ALA A 128 -19.14 17.45 -6.10
CA ALA A 128 -18.82 16.05 -6.34
C ALA A 128 -19.14 15.16 -5.13
N ARG A 129 -18.97 15.67 -3.90
CA ARG A 129 -19.40 15.01 -2.67
C ARG A 129 -20.91 14.84 -2.64
N ALA A 130 -21.67 15.89 -2.96
CA ALA A 130 -23.13 15.82 -3.05
C ALA A 130 -23.62 14.82 -4.10
N LEU A 131 -22.81 14.56 -5.13
CA LEU A 131 -23.11 13.59 -6.21
C LEU A 131 -22.54 12.19 -5.96
N GLY A 132 -21.87 11.92 -4.83
CA GLY A 132 -21.34 10.59 -4.51
C GLY A 132 -20.17 10.15 -5.41
N LEU A 133 -19.40 11.11 -5.96
CA LEU A 133 -18.32 10.83 -6.91
C LEU A 133 -17.00 10.48 -6.21
N LEU A 134 -16.30 9.43 -6.66
CA LEU A 134 -14.97 9.02 -6.18
C LEU A 134 -13.86 9.34 -7.19
N ASP A 135 -12.74 9.88 -6.71
CA ASP A 135 -11.58 10.14 -7.57
C ASP A 135 -10.81 8.86 -7.90
N ILE A 136 -10.73 8.51 -9.19
CA ILE A 136 -9.97 7.34 -9.61
C ILE A 136 -8.46 7.46 -9.30
N LYS A 137 -7.88 8.65 -9.47
CA LYS A 137 -6.44 8.89 -9.20
C LYS A 137 -6.13 8.65 -7.73
N SER A 138 -6.95 9.21 -6.82
CA SER A 138 -6.72 9.11 -5.38
C SER A 138 -6.89 7.69 -4.87
N VAL A 139 -7.95 7.00 -5.31
CA VAL A 139 -8.14 5.58 -4.98
C VAL A 139 -6.98 4.75 -5.52
N ALA A 140 -6.60 4.94 -6.78
CA ALA A 140 -5.45 4.23 -7.36
C ALA A 140 -4.16 4.48 -6.57
N MET A 141 -3.89 5.73 -6.20
CA MET A 141 -2.68 6.10 -5.48
C MET A 141 -2.60 5.41 -4.12
N THR A 142 -3.72 5.32 -3.38
CA THR A 142 -3.79 4.58 -2.12
C THR A 142 -3.41 3.11 -2.29
N PHE A 143 -3.98 2.42 -3.29
CA PHE A 143 -3.69 1.01 -3.53
C PHE A 143 -2.32 0.77 -4.17
N ILE A 144 -1.78 1.72 -4.92
CA ILE A 144 -0.39 1.67 -5.37
C ILE A 144 0.56 1.74 -4.16
N LEU A 145 0.32 2.62 -3.19
CA LEU A 145 1.14 2.68 -1.97
C LEU A 145 1.05 1.38 -1.16
N GLU A 146 -0.13 0.78 -1.09
CA GLU A 146 -0.31 -0.51 -0.44
C GLU A 146 0.55 -1.61 -1.08
N GLU A 147 0.50 -1.69 -2.41
CA GLU A 147 1.28 -2.62 -3.23
C GLU A 147 2.76 -2.23 -3.36
N LEU A 148 3.17 -1.10 -2.78
CA LEU A 148 4.57 -0.72 -2.58
C LEU A 148 5.09 -1.10 -1.18
N GLY A 149 4.23 -1.63 -0.31
CA GLY A 149 4.58 -2.12 1.02
C GLY A 149 4.18 -1.20 2.17
N LEU A 150 3.27 -0.23 1.95
CA LEU A 150 2.73 0.60 3.02
C LEU A 150 1.38 0.07 3.51
N ALA A 151 1.11 0.18 4.80
CA ALA A 151 -0.21 -0.09 5.37
C ALA A 151 -0.91 1.23 5.71
N GLN A 152 -2.21 1.16 5.98
CA GLN A 152 -3.03 2.30 6.40
C GLN A 152 -2.54 2.87 7.73
N ALA A 153 -1.70 3.92 7.70
CA ALA A 153 -1.05 4.44 8.91
C ALA A 153 -2.04 4.93 9.98
N ASP A 154 -3.20 5.45 9.56
CA ASP A 154 -4.27 5.91 10.44
C ASP A 154 -5.09 4.77 11.08
N ARG A 155 -5.13 3.58 10.44
CA ARG A 155 -5.76 2.36 10.98
C ARG A 155 -4.79 1.49 11.78
N TRP A 156 -3.48 1.65 11.63
CA TRP A 156 -2.50 0.79 12.30
C TRP A 156 -1.67 1.54 13.33
N VAL A 157 -2.21 2.67 13.82
CA VAL A 157 -1.63 3.38 14.97
C VAL A 157 -1.65 2.48 16.20
N TRP A 158 -2.75 1.76 16.41
CA TRP A 158 -2.87 0.78 17.48
C TRP A 158 -3.16 -0.59 16.86
N SER A 159 -2.85 -1.65 17.58
CA SER A 159 -3.20 -2.99 17.13
C SER A 159 -3.28 -3.92 18.31
N LEU A 160 -4.14 -4.92 18.24
CA LEU A 160 -4.14 -6.01 19.22
C LEU A 160 -2.97 -6.95 18.92
N HIS A 161 -2.21 -7.34 19.93
CA HIS A 161 -1.18 -8.37 19.80
C HIS A 161 -1.63 -9.72 20.36
N HIS A 162 -2.58 -9.70 21.32
CA HIS A 162 -3.11 -10.88 21.94
C HIS A 162 -4.52 -10.61 22.49
N ARG A 163 -5.34 -11.66 22.50
CA ARG A 163 -6.65 -11.67 23.17
C ARG A 163 -6.81 -12.96 23.97
N GLU A 164 -7.13 -12.83 25.25
CA GLU A 164 -7.50 -13.95 26.12
C GLU A 164 -8.87 -13.75 26.78
N PRO A 165 -9.67 -14.81 26.96
CA PRO A 165 -10.95 -14.70 27.63
C PRO A 165 -10.75 -14.51 29.14
N LEU A 166 -11.44 -13.53 29.71
CA LEU A 166 -11.52 -13.37 31.16
C LEU A 166 -12.51 -14.38 31.77
N PRO A 167 -12.22 -14.92 32.97
CA PRO A 167 -13.16 -15.77 33.68
C PRO A 167 -14.44 -15.02 34.06
N GLY A 168 -15.60 -15.49 33.61
CA GLY A 168 -16.90 -14.97 34.04
C GLY A 168 -18.01 -15.06 33.00
N PRO A 169 -19.28 -14.83 33.40
CA PRO A 169 -20.40 -14.74 32.46
C PRO A 169 -20.26 -13.48 31.59
N GLY A 170 -20.23 -13.65 30.26
CA GLY A 170 -20.17 -12.55 29.29
C GLY A 170 -19.09 -12.68 28.21
N GLY A 171 -18.07 -13.54 28.42
CA GLY A 171 -17.07 -13.82 27.40
C GLY A 171 -16.10 -12.67 27.07
N PHE A 172 -16.02 -11.66 27.95
CA PHE A 172 -15.13 -10.49 27.80
C PHE A 172 -13.68 -10.90 27.63
N GLY A 173 -12.96 -10.20 26.76
CA GLY A 173 -11.52 -10.39 26.55
C GLY A 173 -10.65 -9.48 27.43
N GLU A 174 -9.48 -9.97 27.80
CA GLU A 174 -8.27 -9.19 28.09
C GLU A 174 -7.45 -9.05 26.80
N TYR A 175 -6.81 -7.88 26.64
CA TYR A 175 -6.24 -7.43 25.38
C TYR A 175 -4.85 -6.85 25.58
N ASP A 176 -3.87 -7.39 24.85
CA ASP A 176 -2.59 -6.72 24.67
C ASP A 176 -2.70 -5.76 23.49
N VAL A 177 -2.50 -4.46 23.73
CA VAL A 177 -2.56 -3.43 22.70
C VAL A 177 -1.17 -2.83 22.50
N ILE A 178 -0.73 -2.74 21.25
CA ILE A 178 0.59 -2.25 20.86
C ILE A 178 0.47 -1.05 19.90
N ASN A 179 1.49 -0.18 19.91
CA ASN A 179 1.66 0.94 18.97
C ASN A 179 2.88 0.70 18.04
N ALA A 180 3.35 -0.54 17.94
CA ALA A 180 4.64 -0.84 17.33
C ALA A 180 4.64 -0.87 15.79
N HIS A 181 3.47 -0.79 15.17
CA HIS A 181 3.27 -0.87 13.72
C HIS A 181 3.27 0.47 13.01
N ASN A 182 3.27 1.58 13.75
CA ASN A 182 3.28 2.92 13.18
C ASN A 182 4.56 3.63 13.60
N LEU A 183 5.40 3.93 12.62
CA LEU A 183 6.80 4.27 12.81
C LEU A 183 7.05 5.71 12.41
N ASP A 184 7.74 6.47 13.25
CA ASP A 184 8.16 7.82 12.91
C ASP A 184 9.08 7.81 11.67
N PRO A 185 8.80 8.63 10.63
CA PRO A 185 9.58 8.65 9.39
C PRO A 185 11.06 9.00 9.54
N VAL A 186 11.46 9.64 10.63
CA VAL A 186 12.85 10.09 10.86
C VAL A 186 13.63 9.07 11.68
N THR A 187 13.03 8.56 12.75
CA THR A 187 13.69 7.71 13.77
C THR A 187 13.36 6.23 13.63
N ALA A 188 12.29 5.87 12.91
CA ALA A 188 11.72 4.52 12.85
C ALA A 188 11.33 3.96 14.23
N ILE A 189 10.98 4.83 15.17
CA ILE A 189 10.49 4.46 16.50
C ILE A 189 8.94 4.54 16.48
N PRO A 190 8.24 3.66 17.22
CA PRO A 190 6.79 3.73 17.39
C PRO A 190 6.27 5.14 17.73
N SER A 191 5.22 5.57 17.03
CA SER A 191 4.58 6.87 17.19
C SER A 191 3.05 6.76 17.07
N ARG A 192 2.35 7.68 17.74
CA ARG A 192 0.88 7.75 17.81
C ARG A 192 0.29 8.85 16.92
N TYR A 193 1.13 9.50 16.12
CA TYR A 193 0.77 10.68 15.37
C TYR A 193 0.87 10.40 13.88
N VAL A 194 -0.20 10.62 13.13
CA VAL A 194 -0.18 10.55 11.66
C VAL A 194 -0.38 11.95 11.12
N ASN A 195 0.62 12.47 10.41
CA ASN A 195 0.73 13.83 9.89
C ASN A 195 0.29 14.88 10.93
N GLU A 196 0.87 14.79 12.12
CA GLU A 196 0.60 15.61 13.31
C GLU A 196 -0.77 15.41 13.98
N THR A 197 -1.63 14.55 13.43
CA THR A 197 -2.88 14.15 14.10
C THR A 197 -2.58 13.05 15.12
N LEU A 198 -2.84 13.31 16.40
CA LEU A 198 -2.76 12.30 17.46
C LEU A 198 -3.93 11.32 17.36
N TYR A 199 -3.68 10.02 17.50
CA TYR A 199 -4.71 8.99 17.55
C TYR A 199 -4.72 8.23 18.88
N SER A 200 -5.92 7.85 19.29
CA SER A 200 -6.17 6.89 20.36
C SER A 200 -6.97 5.71 19.80
N TYR A 201 -7.25 4.71 20.62
CA TYR A 201 -8.06 3.56 20.24
C TYR A 201 -9.19 3.33 21.25
N GLN A 202 -10.21 2.58 20.79
CA GLN A 202 -11.20 1.91 21.62
C GLN A 202 -11.22 0.43 21.23
N ILE A 203 -11.56 -0.45 22.18
CA ILE A 203 -11.72 -1.87 21.84
C ILE A 203 -13.12 -2.09 21.30
N LEU A 204 -13.20 -2.47 20.02
CA LEU A 204 -14.41 -2.99 19.42
C LEU A 204 -14.40 -4.51 19.59
N GLU A 205 -15.42 -5.05 20.25
CA GLU A 205 -15.59 -6.49 20.43
C GLU A 205 -16.95 -6.93 19.87
N VAL A 206 -16.95 -7.91 18.97
CA VAL A 206 -18.17 -8.49 18.39
C VAL A 206 -18.27 -9.96 18.78
N PRO A 207 -19.04 -10.28 19.84
CA PRO A 207 -19.16 -11.63 20.36
C PRO A 207 -20.10 -12.51 19.53
N PRO A 208 -20.00 -13.85 19.64
CA PRO A 208 -21.05 -14.77 19.19
C PRO A 208 -22.35 -14.54 20.01
N PRO A 209 -23.57 -14.69 19.46
CA PRO A 209 -23.96 -15.44 18.26
C PRO A 209 -24.53 -14.51 17.17
N GLY A 210 -23.65 -13.98 16.31
CA GLY A 210 -24.03 -13.29 15.07
C GLY A 210 -23.67 -14.11 13.84
N ALA A 211 -24.12 -13.70 12.66
CA ALA A 211 -23.73 -14.29 11.37
C ALA A 211 -22.23 -14.08 10.99
N PHE A 212 -21.43 -13.54 11.92
CA PHE A 212 -20.04 -13.14 11.70
C PHE A 212 -19.09 -13.95 12.59
N THR A 213 -17.88 -14.19 12.09
CA THR A 213 -16.78 -14.72 12.88
C THR A 213 -16.48 -13.75 14.03
N PRO A 214 -16.33 -14.23 15.28
CA PRO A 214 -16.06 -13.35 16.40
C PRO A 214 -14.74 -12.62 16.21
N TYR A 215 -14.75 -11.32 16.47
CA TYR A 215 -13.57 -10.48 16.30
C TYR A 215 -13.47 -9.41 17.38
N SER A 216 -12.23 -9.04 17.67
CA SER A 216 -11.88 -7.86 18.44
C SER A 216 -10.93 -6.99 17.62
N ASP A 217 -10.99 -5.69 17.80
CA ASP A 217 -10.12 -4.74 17.12
C ASP A 217 -9.80 -3.54 18.03
N ALA A 218 -8.60 -2.98 17.86
CA ALA A 218 -8.19 -1.75 18.51
C ALA A 218 -8.58 -0.54 17.63
N ALA A 219 -9.89 -0.35 17.43
CA ALA A 219 -10.41 0.66 16.51
C ALA A 219 -9.92 2.08 16.81
N GLU A 220 -9.17 2.66 15.88
CA GLU A 220 -8.54 3.98 16.00
C GLU A 220 -9.54 5.11 15.84
N PHE A 221 -9.30 6.20 16.58
CA PHE A 221 -9.96 7.47 16.34
C PHE A 221 -8.99 8.64 16.56
N PRO A 222 -9.09 9.70 15.74
CA PRO A 222 -8.26 10.89 15.89
C PRO A 222 -8.71 11.70 17.12
N LEU A 223 -7.74 12.17 17.91
CA LEU A 223 -7.93 13.12 19.01
C LEU A 223 -7.85 14.55 18.47
N VAL A 224 -8.91 14.97 17.79
CA VAL A 224 -9.08 16.33 17.23
C VAL A 224 -10.33 17.01 17.79
N PRO A 225 -10.38 18.36 17.81
CA PRO A 225 -11.59 19.06 18.22
C PRO A 225 -12.80 18.66 17.35
N PRO A 226 -14.02 18.61 17.91
CA PRO A 226 -15.23 18.28 17.15
C PRO A 226 -15.36 19.13 15.88
N GLY A 227 -15.64 18.48 14.75
CA GLY A 227 -15.77 19.14 13.44
C GLY A 227 -14.44 19.37 12.70
N THR A 228 -13.29 19.05 13.31
CA THR A 228 -11.99 19.11 12.63
C THR A 228 -11.75 17.85 11.83
N VAL A 229 -11.34 18.01 10.56
CA VAL A 229 -10.91 16.88 9.72
C VAL A 229 -9.43 16.58 10.06
N PRO A 230 -9.06 15.33 10.38
CA PRO A 230 -7.68 14.97 10.64
C PRO A 230 -6.82 15.06 9.36
N ASN A 231 -5.51 15.16 9.53
CA ASN A 231 -4.56 15.13 8.42
C ASN A 231 -4.37 13.69 7.92
N PHE A 232 -5.30 13.23 7.09
CA PHE A 232 -5.25 11.89 6.55
C PHE A 232 -4.01 11.68 5.64
N PRO A 233 -3.29 10.55 5.81
CA PRO A 233 -2.30 10.11 4.83
C PRO A 233 -3.00 9.62 3.55
N VAL A 234 -2.27 9.51 2.44
CA VAL A 234 -2.80 8.92 1.20
C VAL A 234 -3.14 7.45 1.39
N THR A 235 -2.47 6.75 2.31
CA THR A 235 -2.82 5.37 2.67
C THR A 235 -4.20 5.24 3.34
N SER A 236 -4.86 6.32 3.75
CA SER A 236 -6.16 6.27 4.43
C SER A 236 -7.29 5.86 3.49
N LEU A 237 -7.86 4.68 3.69
CA LEU A 237 -9.04 4.24 2.95
C LEU A 237 -10.27 5.10 3.27
N THR A 238 -10.38 5.61 4.50
CA THR A 238 -11.45 6.55 4.87
C THR A 238 -11.40 7.80 4.01
N ALA A 239 -10.20 8.38 3.83
CA ALA A 239 -10.05 9.57 2.99
C ALA A 239 -10.25 9.27 1.50
N ALA A 240 -9.71 8.14 1.01
CA ALA A 240 -9.76 7.75 -0.40
C ALA A 240 -11.17 7.38 -0.89
N PHE A 241 -11.99 6.76 -0.02
CA PHE A 241 -13.37 6.38 -0.33
C PHE A 241 -14.43 7.39 0.12
N THR A 242 -14.03 8.56 0.62
CA THR A 242 -14.99 9.65 0.87
C THR A 242 -15.31 10.38 -0.43
N PRO A 243 -16.58 10.43 -0.87
CA PRO A 243 -16.96 11.16 -2.07
C PRO A 243 -16.52 12.63 -2.09
N GLY A 244 -16.09 13.09 -3.25
CA GLY A 244 -15.57 14.43 -3.49
C GLY A 244 -14.17 14.70 -2.95
N ASN A 245 -13.58 13.80 -2.15
CA ASN A 245 -12.17 13.93 -1.76
C ASN A 245 -11.25 13.58 -2.93
N PHE A 246 -10.10 14.25 -2.97
CA PHE A 246 -8.99 13.89 -3.85
C PHE A 246 -7.63 14.30 -3.27
N PHE A 247 -6.60 13.53 -3.60
CA PHE A 247 -5.23 13.81 -3.21
C PHE A 247 -4.52 14.61 -4.29
N SER A 248 -3.81 15.64 -3.86
CA SER A 248 -2.98 16.50 -4.71
C SER A 248 -1.51 16.07 -4.77
N GLY A 249 -1.10 15.11 -3.93
CA GLY A 249 0.25 14.61 -3.79
C GLY A 249 0.34 13.61 -2.63
N LEU A 250 1.56 13.26 -2.22
CA LEU A 250 1.84 12.44 -1.03
C LEU A 250 2.00 13.31 0.22
N THR A 251 1.58 12.81 1.38
CA THR A 251 1.89 13.47 2.65
C THR A 251 3.30 13.14 3.13
N ARG A 252 3.76 13.87 4.15
CA ARG A 252 5.05 13.65 4.82
C ARG A 252 5.22 12.19 5.25
N ASP A 253 4.19 11.60 5.82
CA ASP A 253 4.24 10.22 6.32
C ASP A 253 4.25 9.18 5.20
N ASP A 254 3.48 9.37 4.14
CA ASP A 254 3.52 8.50 2.96
C ASP A 254 4.94 8.46 2.38
N VAL A 255 5.57 9.64 2.22
CA VAL A 255 6.96 9.75 1.74
C VAL A 255 7.94 9.18 2.76
N GLY A 256 7.65 9.32 4.05
CA GLY A 256 8.37 8.68 5.15
C GLY A 256 8.51 7.18 4.99
N GLY A 257 7.39 6.50 4.74
CA GLY A 257 7.37 5.07 4.52
C GLY A 257 8.11 4.66 3.25
N LEU A 258 7.87 5.35 2.13
CA LEU A 258 8.61 5.08 0.88
C LEU A 258 10.11 5.32 1.04
N ARG A 259 10.51 6.39 1.74
CA ARG A 259 11.91 6.69 2.06
C ARG A 259 12.50 5.57 2.90
N TYR A 260 11.79 5.07 3.90
CA TYR A 260 12.24 3.95 4.74
C TYR A 260 12.52 2.72 3.89
N LEU A 261 11.58 2.30 3.04
CA LEU A 261 11.73 1.12 2.17
C LEU A 261 12.86 1.28 1.14
N TRP A 262 12.98 2.46 0.53
CA TRP A 262 13.93 2.71 -0.56
C TRP A 262 15.30 3.18 -0.10
N ARG A 263 15.51 3.50 1.17
CA ARG A 263 16.80 4.00 1.66
C ARG A 263 17.88 2.92 1.47
N PRO A 264 19.04 3.25 0.86
CA PRO A 264 20.16 2.31 0.77
C PRO A 264 20.71 1.82 2.11
N ARG A 265 20.37 2.51 3.21
CA ARG A 265 20.76 2.17 4.58
C ARG A 265 19.77 1.24 5.29
N THR A 266 18.56 1.07 4.74
CA THR A 266 17.59 0.11 5.26
C THR A 266 17.98 -1.26 4.72
N LEU A 267 18.80 -1.96 5.49
CA LEU A 267 19.36 -3.25 5.11
C LEU A 267 18.39 -4.39 5.47
N ALA A 268 18.17 -5.31 4.54
CA ALA A 268 17.41 -6.54 4.76
C ALA A 268 18.05 -7.71 4.02
N ALA A 269 17.90 -8.91 4.55
CA ALA A 269 18.25 -10.14 3.83
C ALA A 269 17.16 -10.41 2.78
N GLU A 270 17.52 -10.35 1.51
CA GLU A 270 16.58 -10.43 0.41
C GLU A 270 17.07 -11.39 -0.68
N THR A 271 16.14 -11.86 -1.50
CA THR A 271 16.42 -12.49 -2.79
C THR A 271 16.28 -11.47 -3.93
N LEU A 272 16.87 -11.74 -5.09
CA LEU A 272 16.45 -11.09 -6.33
C LEU A 272 15.07 -11.64 -6.73
N LEU A 273 14.30 -10.85 -7.48
CA LEU A 273 13.08 -11.35 -8.08
C LEU A 273 13.34 -12.60 -8.95
N PRO A 274 12.40 -13.56 -8.98
CA PRO A 274 12.50 -14.73 -9.85
C PRO A 274 12.75 -14.36 -11.31
N GLY A 275 13.62 -15.12 -11.99
CA GLY A 275 14.00 -14.88 -13.38
C GLY A 275 15.10 -13.83 -13.60
N ALA A 276 15.68 -13.26 -12.54
CA ALA A 276 16.86 -12.40 -12.65
C ALA A 276 18.06 -13.15 -13.23
N LEU A 277 18.76 -12.52 -14.17
CA LEU A 277 19.92 -13.09 -14.88
C LEU A 277 21.18 -12.24 -14.64
N PRO A 278 22.39 -12.85 -14.68
CA PRO A 278 23.63 -12.10 -14.58
C PRO A 278 23.81 -11.16 -15.77
N GLY A 279 24.04 -9.88 -15.52
CA GLY A 279 24.40 -8.91 -16.54
C GLY A 279 25.92 -8.71 -16.66
N SER A 280 26.35 -8.20 -17.81
CA SER A 280 27.73 -7.76 -18.04
C SER A 280 27.80 -6.23 -18.01
N PRO A 281 28.84 -5.62 -17.40
CA PRO A 281 29.12 -4.19 -17.53
C PRO A 281 29.19 -3.70 -18.98
N ARG A 282 29.55 -4.59 -19.93
CA ARG A 282 29.78 -4.26 -21.35
C ARG A 282 28.62 -4.60 -22.30
N GLY A 283 27.43 -4.89 -21.78
CA GLY A 283 26.21 -5.04 -22.60
C GLY A 283 26.09 -6.35 -23.41
N TRP A 284 27.19 -7.04 -23.72
CA TRP A 284 27.19 -8.37 -24.31
C TRP A 284 27.62 -9.43 -23.28
N ASN A 285 26.86 -10.52 -23.14
CA ASN A 285 27.14 -11.62 -22.22
C ASN A 285 26.85 -12.97 -22.91
N PRO A 286 27.87 -13.75 -23.34
CA PRO A 286 27.67 -15.10 -23.83
C PRO A 286 27.46 -16.01 -22.61
N PHE A 287 26.20 -16.33 -22.29
CA PHE A 287 25.92 -17.28 -21.22
C PHE A 287 26.32 -18.70 -21.66
N LEU A 288 27.23 -19.31 -20.92
CA LEU A 288 27.42 -20.77 -20.94
C LEU A 288 26.47 -21.36 -19.90
N GLY A 289 25.45 -22.10 -20.34
CA GLY A 289 24.49 -22.74 -19.45
C GLY A 289 25.17 -23.69 -18.46
N THR A 290 24.49 -23.96 -17.35
CA THR A 290 24.94 -24.81 -16.21
C THR A 290 25.21 -26.28 -16.55
N ASN A 291 25.14 -26.67 -17.84
CA ASN A 291 25.43 -28.03 -18.32
C ASN A 291 26.78 -28.16 -19.06
N PHE A 292 27.70 -27.20 -18.88
CA PHE A 292 29.04 -27.27 -19.47
C PHE A 292 30.04 -28.06 -18.59
N LEU A 293 29.73 -29.32 -18.29
CA LEU A 293 30.73 -30.30 -17.82
C LEU A 293 31.31 -31.03 -19.05
N GLY A 294 32.07 -30.30 -19.87
CA GLY A 294 32.88 -30.85 -20.95
C GLY A 294 34.31 -31.09 -20.47
N THR A 295 34.70 -32.35 -20.35
CA THR A 295 35.89 -32.88 -19.66
C THR A 295 37.26 -32.45 -20.21
N ASN A 296 37.43 -31.39 -21.00
CA ASN A 296 38.75 -30.90 -21.44
C ASN A 296 38.71 -29.48 -22.05
N GLY A 297 37.95 -28.56 -21.46
CA GLY A 297 37.96 -27.14 -21.84
C GLY A 297 38.80 -26.32 -20.87
N VAL A 298 39.88 -25.69 -21.35
CA VAL A 298 40.61 -24.67 -20.58
C VAL A 298 39.64 -23.55 -20.21
N ILE A 299 39.27 -23.48 -18.93
CA ILE A 299 38.47 -22.39 -18.37
C ILE A 299 39.37 -21.15 -18.35
N GLY A 300 39.15 -20.23 -19.29
CA GLY A 300 39.68 -18.88 -19.17
C GLY A 300 39.18 -18.25 -17.87
N THR A 301 40.04 -17.56 -17.15
CA THR A 301 39.87 -17.00 -15.80
C THR A 301 38.74 -15.94 -15.65
N ASN A 302 37.83 -15.83 -16.63
CA ASN A 302 36.76 -14.83 -16.72
C ASN A 302 35.34 -15.42 -16.73
N ALA A 303 35.16 -16.72 -16.48
CA ALA A 303 33.84 -17.40 -16.48
C ALA A 303 33.19 -17.52 -15.09
N THR A 304 33.35 -16.55 -14.19
CA THR A 304 33.00 -16.69 -12.75
C THR A 304 32.18 -15.56 -12.12
N ASN A 305 31.41 -14.78 -12.88
CA ASN A 305 30.41 -13.88 -12.26
C ASN A 305 29.10 -14.64 -12.01
N ALA A 306 29.13 -15.61 -11.10
CA ALA A 306 27.91 -16.19 -10.56
C ALA A 306 27.10 -15.09 -9.86
N LEU A 307 25.87 -14.87 -10.34
CA LEU A 307 24.98 -13.87 -9.77
C LEU A 307 24.61 -14.26 -8.33
N LEU A 308 24.82 -13.36 -7.38
CA LEU A 308 24.37 -13.56 -6.01
C LEU A 308 22.88 -13.28 -5.93
N THR A 309 22.08 -14.35 -5.85
CA THR A 309 20.62 -14.24 -5.81
C THR A 309 20.12 -13.87 -4.42
N ALA A 310 20.75 -14.36 -3.35
CA ALA A 310 20.37 -14.06 -1.97
C ALA A 310 21.50 -13.33 -1.21
N GLY A 311 21.14 -12.40 -0.33
CA GLY A 311 22.08 -11.68 0.53
C GLY A 311 21.50 -10.39 1.11
N VAL A 312 22.30 -9.67 1.89
CA VAL A 312 21.85 -8.42 2.53
C VAL A 312 21.91 -7.26 1.53
N ARG A 313 20.79 -6.57 1.33
CA ARG A 313 20.65 -5.44 0.40
C ARG A 313 20.07 -4.21 1.08
N GLY A 314 20.51 -3.05 0.63
CA GLY A 314 19.83 -1.78 0.92
C GLY A 314 18.67 -1.55 -0.04
N GLY A 315 17.82 -0.56 0.27
CA GLY A 315 16.80 -0.11 -0.67
C GLY A 315 17.42 0.48 -1.94
N VAL A 316 16.65 0.47 -3.04
CA VAL A 316 17.13 0.83 -4.39
C VAL A 316 17.41 2.32 -4.61
N ASN A 317 17.28 3.15 -3.56
CA ASN A 317 17.44 4.60 -3.53
C ASN A 317 16.37 5.37 -4.33
N LYS A 318 15.99 4.90 -5.51
CA LYS A 318 14.95 5.50 -6.35
C LYS A 318 14.23 4.41 -7.14
N VAL A 319 12.91 4.44 -7.08
CA VAL A 319 12.04 3.69 -7.97
C VAL A 319 11.54 4.61 -9.08
N THR A 320 11.57 4.12 -10.30
CA THR A 320 11.01 4.79 -11.49
C THR A 320 9.89 3.92 -12.05
N PHE A 321 8.71 4.52 -12.21
CA PHE A 321 7.54 3.90 -12.81
C PHE A 321 7.50 4.23 -14.30
N ARG A 322 7.48 3.20 -15.14
CA ARG A 322 7.51 3.34 -16.60
C ARG A 322 6.25 2.76 -17.22
N LYS A 323 5.49 3.62 -17.89
CA LYS A 323 4.37 3.19 -18.74
C LYS A 323 4.88 2.32 -19.88
N VAL A 324 4.23 1.19 -20.11
CA VAL A 324 4.53 0.28 -21.22
C VAL A 324 3.27 -0.04 -22.00
N TYR A 325 3.44 -0.42 -23.26
CA TYR A 325 2.32 -0.87 -24.08
C TYR A 325 1.97 -2.32 -23.74
N TYR A 326 0.68 -2.61 -23.63
CA TYR A 326 0.17 -3.94 -23.31
C TYR A 326 -1.07 -4.20 -24.16
N ASP A 327 -0.97 -5.10 -25.14
CA ASP A 327 -2.11 -5.52 -25.94
C ASP A 327 -2.77 -6.74 -25.30
N SER A 328 -3.87 -6.50 -24.60
CA SER A 328 -4.64 -7.56 -23.96
C SER A 328 -5.78 -8.12 -24.81
N LEU A 329 -6.02 -7.61 -26.02
CA LEU A 329 -7.11 -8.07 -26.91
C LEU A 329 -6.73 -9.35 -27.67
N PHE A 330 -5.45 -9.54 -27.98
CA PHE A 330 -4.92 -10.75 -28.64
C PHE A 330 -4.06 -11.58 -27.70
N GLY A 331 -4.62 -12.00 -26.56
CA GLY A 331 -3.99 -12.99 -25.68
C GLY A 331 -2.75 -12.51 -24.91
N GLY A 332 -2.66 -11.21 -24.59
CA GLY A 332 -1.62 -10.68 -23.71
C GLY A 332 -0.25 -10.56 -24.37
N THR A 333 -0.18 -10.13 -25.63
CA THR A 333 1.10 -9.91 -26.31
C THR A 333 1.79 -8.66 -25.76
N PHE A 334 2.49 -8.84 -24.64
CA PHE A 334 3.49 -7.90 -24.16
C PHE A 334 4.79 -8.14 -24.92
N THR A 335 5.39 -7.08 -25.48
CA THR A 335 6.75 -7.19 -26.02
C THR A 335 7.72 -7.25 -24.83
N PRO A 336 8.44 -8.37 -24.61
CA PRO A 336 9.26 -8.50 -23.42
C PRO A 336 10.33 -7.41 -23.35
N ILE A 337 10.46 -6.79 -22.18
CA ILE A 337 11.46 -5.75 -21.91
C ILE A 337 12.49 -6.35 -20.98
N THR A 338 13.78 -6.12 -21.22
CA THR A 338 14.83 -6.49 -20.26
C THR A 338 15.36 -5.23 -19.59
N ASN A 339 15.04 -5.06 -18.30
CA ASN A 339 15.62 -3.98 -17.51
C ASN A 339 17.01 -4.39 -17.03
N ARG A 340 17.97 -3.46 -17.14
CA ARG A 340 19.34 -3.65 -16.66
C ARG A 340 19.61 -2.67 -15.52
N TYR A 341 20.07 -3.16 -14.39
CA TYR A 341 20.39 -2.32 -13.23
C TYR A 341 21.58 -2.84 -12.43
N ALA A 342 22.15 -1.96 -11.61
CA ALA A 342 23.18 -2.33 -10.63
C ALA A 342 22.49 -2.75 -9.32
N ASP A 343 22.84 -3.93 -8.83
CA ASP A 343 22.45 -4.45 -7.51
C ASP A 343 23.66 -4.38 -6.59
N ARG A 344 23.47 -3.77 -5.42
CA ARG A 344 24.49 -3.67 -4.39
C ARG A 344 24.17 -4.62 -3.25
N ILE A 345 24.91 -5.71 -3.19
CA ILE A 345 24.68 -6.80 -2.23
C ILE A 345 25.88 -6.96 -1.31
N MET A 346 25.64 -7.21 -0.02
CA MET A 346 26.68 -7.60 0.92
C MET A 346 26.96 -9.10 0.75
N ALA A 347 28.19 -9.45 0.38
CA ALA A 347 28.62 -10.83 0.29
C ALA A 347 28.71 -11.45 1.70
N GLY A 348 27.84 -12.43 1.98
CA GLY A 348 27.54 -12.94 3.32
C GLY A 348 28.75 -13.39 4.17
N ASN A 349 29.87 -13.76 3.55
CA ASN A 349 31.05 -14.26 4.26
C ASN A 349 32.13 -13.19 4.52
N THR A 350 32.04 -12.02 3.91
CA THR A 350 33.10 -10.98 3.98
C THR A 350 32.62 -9.66 4.57
N GLY A 351 31.32 -9.46 4.71
CA GLY A 351 30.72 -8.18 5.13
C GLY A 351 30.95 -7.05 4.11
N ARG A 352 31.50 -7.34 2.93
CA ARG A 352 31.82 -6.35 1.90
C ARG A 352 30.65 -6.23 0.92
N PHE A 353 30.31 -4.99 0.58
CA PHE A 353 29.39 -4.71 -0.51
C PHE A 353 30.05 -4.92 -1.88
N VAL A 354 29.34 -5.62 -2.75
CA VAL A 354 29.71 -5.89 -4.14
C VAL A 354 28.59 -5.35 -5.03
N ASP A 355 28.97 -4.64 -6.08
CA ASP A 355 28.03 -4.23 -7.12
C ASP A 355 28.04 -5.28 -8.23
N GLN A 356 26.87 -5.84 -8.52
CA GLN A 356 26.64 -6.77 -9.63
C GLN A 356 25.65 -6.16 -10.62
N ILE A 357 25.78 -6.50 -11.90
CA ILE A 357 24.80 -6.08 -12.90
C ILE A 357 23.74 -7.17 -13.01
N VAL A 358 22.49 -6.78 -12.90
CA VAL A 358 21.34 -7.67 -13.02
C VAL A 358 20.55 -7.33 -14.27
N LEU A 359 20.14 -8.37 -14.99
CA LEU A 359 19.14 -8.29 -16.06
C LEU A 359 17.83 -8.87 -15.53
N ARG A 360 16.75 -8.11 -15.69
CA ARG A 360 15.40 -8.50 -15.31
C ARG A 360 14.54 -8.57 -16.57
N PRO A 361 14.33 -9.76 -17.15
CA PRO A 361 13.34 -9.96 -18.19
C PRO A 361 11.94 -9.72 -17.62
N ILE A 362 11.15 -8.90 -18.30
CA ILE A 362 9.77 -8.57 -17.97
C ILE A 362 8.94 -9.09 -19.13
N ALA A 363 8.12 -10.11 -18.86
CA ALA A 363 7.20 -10.70 -19.84
C ALA A 363 5.75 -10.22 -19.66
N THR A 364 5.47 -9.57 -18.53
CA THR A 364 4.17 -8.98 -18.18
C THR A 364 4.44 -7.69 -17.40
N PRO A 365 3.69 -6.59 -17.61
CA PRO A 365 3.83 -5.38 -16.82
C PRO A 365 3.73 -5.66 -15.30
N ASP A 366 4.47 -4.90 -14.50
CA ASP A 366 4.50 -5.10 -13.04
C ASP A 366 3.19 -4.66 -12.38
N PHE A 367 2.57 -3.58 -12.87
CA PHE A 367 1.22 -3.14 -12.50
C PHE A 367 0.30 -3.19 -13.74
N ILE A 368 -0.89 -3.75 -13.58
CA ILE A 368 -1.93 -3.78 -14.61
C ILE A 368 -3.22 -3.23 -14.02
N PHE A 369 -3.77 -2.19 -14.65
CA PHE A 369 -5.06 -1.63 -14.26
C PHE A 369 -6.17 -2.19 -15.14
N THR A 370 -7.23 -2.68 -14.51
CA THR A 370 -8.39 -3.32 -15.15
C THR A 370 -9.69 -2.62 -14.73
N ALA A 371 -10.72 -2.74 -15.55
CA ALA A 371 -12.10 -2.52 -15.11
C ALA A 371 -12.83 -3.86 -15.08
N GLU A 372 -13.43 -4.20 -13.94
CA GLU A 372 -13.94 -5.53 -13.64
C GLU A 372 -15.37 -5.50 -13.12
N ASP A 373 -16.11 -6.58 -13.36
CA ASP A 373 -17.41 -6.81 -12.73
C ASP A 373 -17.17 -7.50 -11.39
N ILE A 374 -17.14 -6.72 -10.30
CA ILE A 374 -16.69 -7.18 -8.98
C ILE A 374 -17.73 -6.91 -7.89
N ASN A 375 -18.98 -7.36 -8.11
CA ASN A 375 -20.08 -7.35 -7.12
C ASN A 375 -20.09 -6.06 -6.26
N GLN A 376 -20.23 -6.18 -4.94
CA GLN A 376 -20.27 -5.04 -4.01
C GLN A 376 -18.90 -4.40 -3.73
N ASN A 377 -17.80 -5.02 -4.16
CA ASN A 377 -16.46 -4.49 -3.90
C ASN A 377 -16.22 -3.29 -4.80
N THR A 378 -15.68 -2.20 -4.25
CA THR A 378 -15.33 -1.02 -5.07
C THR A 378 -14.08 -1.27 -5.90
N ILE A 379 -13.17 -2.07 -5.36
CA ILE A 379 -11.89 -2.41 -5.99
C ILE A 379 -11.52 -3.84 -5.61
N VAL A 380 -10.78 -4.52 -6.49
CA VAL A 380 -10.05 -5.75 -6.20
C VAL A 380 -8.60 -5.56 -6.58
N ARG A 381 -7.70 -6.30 -5.95
CA ARG A 381 -6.29 -6.27 -6.31
C ARG A 381 -5.61 -7.61 -6.07
N SER A 382 -4.41 -7.77 -6.63
CA SER A 382 -3.51 -8.86 -6.27
C SER A 382 -3.34 -8.93 -4.75
N THR A 383 -3.11 -10.13 -4.24
CA THR A 383 -2.88 -10.33 -2.81
C THR A 383 -1.38 -10.52 -2.54
N THR A 384 -1.00 -10.58 -1.27
CA THR A 384 0.38 -10.84 -0.84
C THR A 384 0.82 -12.29 -1.05
N ALA A 385 -0.03 -13.17 -1.59
CA ALA A 385 0.23 -14.61 -1.74
C ALA A 385 1.45 -14.94 -2.61
N THR A 386 1.85 -14.03 -3.49
CA THR A 386 3.04 -14.19 -4.36
C THR A 386 4.29 -13.48 -3.82
N TRP A 387 4.15 -12.74 -2.72
CA TRP A 387 5.27 -12.06 -2.08
C TRP A 387 6.23 -13.10 -1.49
N ILE A 388 7.52 -12.81 -1.56
CA ILE A 388 8.55 -13.76 -1.15
C ILE A 388 9.04 -13.35 0.23
N ASN A 389 8.71 -14.17 1.23
CA ASN A 389 9.22 -14.03 2.59
C ASN A 389 10.67 -14.55 2.65
N ASN A 390 11.61 -13.69 3.04
CA ASN A 390 13.03 -14.01 3.11
C ASN A 390 13.52 -14.29 4.55
N THR A 391 12.63 -14.47 5.52
CA THR A 391 12.96 -14.79 6.93
C THR A 391 13.94 -15.97 7.06
N ALA A 392 13.84 -16.97 6.16
CA ALA A 392 14.72 -18.13 6.14
C ALA A 392 16.20 -17.80 5.82
N LEU A 393 16.48 -16.62 5.26
CA LEU A 393 17.85 -16.15 5.02
C LEU A 393 18.54 -15.69 6.31
N THR A 394 17.78 -15.42 7.38
CA THR A 394 18.27 -14.91 8.67
C THR A 394 17.80 -15.82 9.82
N PRO A 395 18.46 -16.96 10.04
CA PRO A 395 18.13 -17.82 11.17
C PRO A 395 18.48 -17.15 12.52
N PRO A 396 17.70 -17.40 13.60
CA PRO A 396 16.53 -18.29 13.64
C PRO A 396 15.26 -17.68 13.01
N VAL A 397 14.45 -18.53 12.36
CA VAL A 397 13.19 -18.16 11.69
C VAL A 397 12.11 -17.86 12.73
N VAL A 398 12.04 -16.62 13.20
CA VAL A 398 11.06 -16.18 14.21
C VAL A 398 10.19 -15.02 13.70
N ALA A 399 10.49 -14.49 12.51
CA ALA A 399 9.91 -13.26 11.99
C ALA A 399 9.07 -13.48 10.73
N GLY A 400 8.05 -12.63 10.53
CA GLY A 400 7.18 -12.65 9.35
C GLY A 400 7.73 -11.89 8.15
N GLY A 401 9.04 -11.61 8.13
CA GLY A 401 9.78 -10.89 7.11
C GLY A 401 11.27 -10.77 7.52
N PRO A 402 12.08 -9.93 6.87
CA PRO A 402 11.73 -9.07 5.73
C PRO A 402 11.50 -9.88 4.45
N GLY A 403 10.94 -9.24 3.42
CA GLY A 403 10.61 -9.91 2.16
C GLY A 403 10.60 -8.97 0.96
N ILE A 404 10.29 -9.55 -0.21
CA ILE A 404 10.20 -8.81 -1.47
C ILE A 404 8.80 -8.94 -2.08
N ILE A 405 8.32 -7.83 -2.64
CA ILE A 405 7.04 -7.77 -3.36
C ILE A 405 7.26 -8.27 -4.79
N SER A 406 6.41 -9.19 -5.22
CA SER A 406 6.53 -9.86 -6.53
C SER A 406 5.47 -9.36 -7.52
N PRO A 407 5.84 -9.08 -8.78
CA PRO A 407 4.88 -8.83 -9.86
C PRO A 407 4.19 -10.13 -10.33
N PRO A 408 3.09 -10.04 -11.10
CA PRO A 408 2.35 -8.82 -11.42
C PRO A 408 1.31 -8.45 -10.34
N VAL A 409 1.17 -7.15 -10.11
CA VAL A 409 0.07 -6.56 -9.35
C VAL A 409 -1.03 -6.18 -10.33
N VAL A 410 -2.24 -6.66 -10.11
CA VAL A 410 -3.44 -6.27 -10.86
C VAL A 410 -4.31 -5.43 -9.94
N ILE A 411 -4.78 -4.27 -10.39
CA ILE A 411 -5.72 -3.41 -9.65
C ILE A 411 -6.96 -3.23 -10.53
N GLY A 412 -8.08 -3.79 -10.07
CA GLY A 412 -9.35 -3.81 -10.79
C GLY A 412 -10.40 -2.91 -10.18
N PHE A 413 -10.80 -1.88 -10.94
CA PHE A 413 -11.87 -0.97 -10.54
C PHE A 413 -13.23 -1.55 -10.91
N ASN A 414 -14.20 -1.38 -10.02
CA ASN A 414 -15.55 -1.88 -10.28
C ASN A 414 -16.22 -1.10 -11.41
N LYS A 415 -16.74 -1.81 -12.41
CA LYS A 415 -17.42 -1.24 -13.56
C LYS A 415 -18.96 -1.28 -13.47
N ILE A 416 -19.54 -1.87 -12.44
CA ILE A 416 -21.01 -2.04 -12.31
C ILE A 416 -21.70 -0.93 -11.52
N PHE A 417 -21.02 0.19 -11.28
CA PHE A 417 -21.60 1.32 -10.58
C PHE A 417 -22.60 2.15 -11.41
N PRO A 418 -23.64 2.75 -10.78
CA PRO A 418 -23.98 2.66 -9.35
C PRO A 418 -24.63 1.32 -8.98
N ILE A 419 -24.26 0.77 -7.82
CA ILE A 419 -24.84 -0.45 -7.25
C ILE A 419 -25.88 -0.06 -6.21
N PHE A 420 -27.00 -0.76 -6.13
CA PHE A 420 -27.96 -0.60 -5.04
C PHE A 420 -27.96 -1.86 -4.17
N VAL A 421 -27.50 -1.74 -2.93
CA VAL A 421 -27.50 -2.86 -1.98
C VAL A 421 -28.75 -2.82 -1.10
N ASN A 422 -29.58 -3.85 -1.22
CA ASN A 422 -30.81 -4.03 -0.46
C ASN A 422 -30.65 -5.13 0.59
N GLN A 423 -31.12 -4.89 1.82
CA GLN A 423 -31.02 -5.84 2.94
C GLN A 423 -32.40 -6.09 3.57
N THR A 424 -32.76 -7.36 3.74
CA THR A 424 -34.00 -7.79 4.42
C THR A 424 -33.74 -7.98 5.92
N PRO A 425 -34.75 -7.85 6.82
CA PRO A 425 -36.20 -7.87 6.58
C PRO A 425 -36.90 -6.50 6.36
N PHE A 426 -36.17 -5.42 6.07
CA PHE A 426 -36.76 -4.07 5.95
C PHE A 426 -37.27 -3.73 4.54
N PHE A 427 -38.04 -2.64 4.41
CA PHE A 427 -38.60 -2.18 3.13
C PHE A 427 -37.50 -1.92 2.10
N VAL A 428 -37.69 -2.46 0.90
CA VAL A 428 -36.77 -2.34 -0.23
C VAL A 428 -37.40 -1.41 -1.25
N ASN A 429 -37.10 -0.12 -1.15
CA ASN A 429 -37.44 0.88 -2.16
C ASN A 429 -36.15 1.38 -2.82
N GLY A 430 -36.20 1.79 -4.10
CA GLY A 430 -35.02 2.25 -4.84
C GLY A 430 -34.54 3.68 -4.55
N PHE A 431 -35.19 4.40 -3.62
CA PHE A 431 -34.94 5.81 -3.31
C PHE A 431 -35.21 6.10 -1.83
N ASP A 432 -34.17 6.13 -1.01
CA ASP A 432 -34.21 6.56 0.39
C ASP A 432 -32.80 6.98 0.78
N PHE A 433 -32.59 8.29 0.96
CA PHE A 433 -31.30 8.91 1.30
C PHE A 433 -31.09 9.04 2.83
N SER A 434 -32.01 8.50 3.64
CA SER A 434 -32.04 8.69 5.09
C SER A 434 -31.34 7.56 5.83
N GLY A 435 -30.01 7.67 5.96
CA GLY A 435 -29.26 6.83 6.87
C GLY A 435 -29.66 7.08 8.33
N VAL A 436 -30.05 6.03 9.05
CA VAL A 436 -29.76 5.89 10.49
C VAL A 436 -29.48 4.43 10.84
N PHE A 437 -30.23 3.43 10.35
CA PHE A 437 -29.84 2.01 10.39
C PHE A 437 -30.64 1.24 9.32
N GLY A 438 -30.00 0.87 8.20
CA GLY A 438 -30.61 0.14 7.09
C GLY A 438 -31.26 1.04 6.03
N GLY A 439 -30.90 0.84 4.75
CA GLY A 439 -31.53 1.50 3.60
C GLY A 439 -30.52 2.08 2.63
N LEU A 440 -30.38 1.44 1.46
CA LEU A 440 -29.70 1.90 0.24
C LEU A 440 -28.28 2.44 0.39
N PHE A 441 -27.30 1.57 0.22
CA PHE A 441 -25.98 2.02 -0.23
C PHE A 441 -26.11 2.36 -1.71
N GLN A 442 -26.20 3.65 -2.07
CA GLN A 442 -25.93 4.08 -3.44
C GLN A 442 -24.45 3.85 -3.71
N GLY A 443 -24.15 2.98 -4.69
CA GLY A 443 -22.80 2.70 -5.11
C GLY A 443 -22.14 3.95 -5.66
N TYR A 444 -20.87 4.11 -5.33
CA TYR A 444 -20.03 5.22 -5.76
C TYR A 444 -20.01 5.36 -7.28
N ILE A 445 -19.87 6.57 -7.80
CA ILE A 445 -19.63 6.78 -9.24
C ILE A 445 -18.18 7.22 -9.41
N TRP A 446 -17.46 6.62 -10.35
CA TRP A 446 -16.09 7.03 -10.64
C TRP A 446 -16.05 8.40 -11.33
N ALA A 447 -15.11 9.22 -10.89
CA ALA A 447 -14.77 10.49 -11.51
C ALA A 447 -13.25 10.73 -11.48
N SER A 448 -12.80 11.76 -12.18
CA SER A 448 -11.47 12.35 -11.98
C SER A 448 -11.55 13.85 -11.76
N TYR A 449 -10.73 14.33 -10.83
CA TYR A 449 -10.63 15.74 -10.48
C TYR A 449 -9.23 16.28 -10.83
N ASP A 450 -9.21 17.41 -11.54
CA ASP A 450 -7.97 18.08 -11.94
C ASP A 450 -7.52 19.15 -10.92
N GLY A 451 -8.26 19.31 -9.82
CA GLY A 451 -7.98 20.30 -8.78
C GLY A 451 -8.25 21.75 -9.20
N THR A 452 -8.91 21.97 -10.33
CA THR A 452 -9.31 23.28 -10.82
C THR A 452 -10.82 23.52 -10.63
N THR A 453 -11.34 24.60 -11.22
CA THR A 453 -12.79 24.88 -11.28
C THR A 453 -13.50 24.18 -12.44
N ASN A 454 -12.80 23.34 -13.20
CA ASN A 454 -13.41 22.57 -14.28
C ASN A 454 -14.38 21.52 -13.73
N ASP A 455 -15.39 21.20 -14.54
CA ASP A 455 -16.35 20.15 -14.22
C ASP A 455 -15.62 18.79 -14.11
N PRO A 456 -15.88 17.98 -13.06
CA PRO A 456 -15.35 16.63 -12.94
C PRO A 456 -15.67 15.75 -14.17
N ILE A 457 -14.73 14.89 -14.54
CA ILE A 457 -14.95 13.90 -15.61
C ILE A 457 -15.55 12.66 -14.97
N ILE A 458 -16.70 12.21 -15.46
CA ILE A 458 -17.46 11.08 -14.90
C ILE A 458 -17.27 9.84 -15.78
N TYR A 459 -17.23 8.65 -15.17
CA TYR A 459 -17.04 7.38 -15.85
C TYR A 459 -18.21 6.40 -15.64
N PRO A 460 -18.42 5.45 -16.57
CA PRO A 460 -17.69 5.24 -17.82
C PRO A 460 -17.85 6.38 -18.83
N GLN A 461 -16.84 6.58 -19.67
CA GLN A 461 -16.88 7.61 -20.73
C GLN A 461 -18.03 7.41 -21.73
N THR A 462 -18.59 6.20 -21.79
CA THR A 462 -19.71 5.86 -22.67
C THR A 462 -21.06 6.36 -22.15
N PHE A 463 -21.18 6.75 -20.87
CA PHE A 463 -22.38 7.42 -20.40
C PHE A 463 -22.42 8.86 -20.92
N GLN A 464 -23.51 9.23 -21.60
CA GLN A 464 -23.77 10.61 -22.04
C GLN A 464 -24.17 11.57 -20.89
N TYR A 465 -23.95 11.18 -19.63
CA TYR A 465 -24.25 12.04 -18.50
C TYR A 465 -23.08 12.99 -18.25
N SER A 466 -23.27 14.27 -18.61
CA SER A 466 -22.35 15.31 -18.17
C SER A 466 -22.52 15.55 -16.66
N TYR A 467 -21.47 16.05 -16.01
CA TYR A 467 -21.54 16.52 -14.62
C TYR A 467 -22.72 17.47 -14.39
N ARG A 468 -22.99 18.38 -15.34
CA ARG A 468 -24.14 19.31 -15.30
C ARG A 468 -25.48 18.59 -15.38
N ASN A 469 -25.58 17.47 -16.11
CA ASN A 469 -26.80 16.68 -16.18
C ASN A 469 -27.13 16.08 -14.80
N LEU A 470 -26.12 15.54 -14.10
CA LEU A 470 -26.32 15.01 -12.75
C LEU A 470 -26.67 16.11 -11.74
N LEU A 471 -25.98 17.25 -11.83
CA LEU A 471 -26.19 18.36 -10.91
C LEU A 471 -27.58 18.99 -11.09
N ASN A 472 -28.06 19.10 -12.33
CA ASN A 472 -29.43 19.53 -12.63
C ASN A 472 -30.47 18.50 -12.19
N ALA A 473 -30.20 17.19 -12.37
CA ALA A 473 -31.07 16.13 -11.89
C ALA A 473 -31.22 16.17 -10.36
N ALA A 474 -30.10 16.28 -9.63
CA ALA A 474 -30.08 16.41 -8.17
C ALA A 474 -30.87 17.66 -7.71
N ARG A 475 -30.67 18.81 -8.36
CA ARG A 475 -31.43 20.04 -8.06
C ARG A 475 -32.92 19.92 -8.37
N SER A 476 -33.30 19.19 -9.41
CA SER A 476 -34.71 19.00 -9.81
C SER A 476 -35.51 18.07 -8.89
N GLN A 477 -34.82 17.25 -8.08
CA GLN A 477 -35.45 16.29 -7.17
C GLN A 477 -35.71 16.83 -5.76
N GLY A 478 -35.28 18.07 -5.43
CA GLY A 478 -35.70 18.80 -4.23
C GLY A 478 -35.24 18.21 -2.90
N GLY A 479 -34.18 18.80 -2.31
CA GLY A 479 -33.76 18.48 -0.94
C GLY A 479 -32.39 19.01 -0.57
N PHE A 480 -32.23 20.34 -0.55
CA PHE A 480 -31.26 21.03 0.31
C PHE A 480 -31.99 22.15 1.05
#